data_AF-A0A9E2UVD5-F1
#
_entry.id   AF-A0A9E2UVD5-F1
#
_cell.length_a   1.000
_cell.length_b   1.000
_cell.length_c   1.000
_cell.angle_alpha   90.00
_cell.angle_beta   90.00
_cell.angle_gamma   90.00
#
_symmetry.space_group_name_H-M   'P 1'
#
loop_
_entity.id
_entity.type
_entity.pdbx_description
1 polymer ?
#
loop_
_entity_poly.entity_id
_entity_poly.type
_entity_poly.pdbx_seq_one_letter_code
_entity_poly.pdbx_strand_id
1 'polypeptide(L)'
;MSQALIEQHYGDDLEQMEQVIAAIIPQYFLDADELVYACINGATNKPYVDGDPDLDYPVEKMWCRNGAFPYELKRTFLNYEDVDMTTAELLQAYLAKASAQPTKENRAAADKLATLMIEVTEDVGRKNPYGFGFLPKLHGGIRHLHECFEFSADQLLKWMNALDTYREFTDDADRQQRINAILLAAARWLDARDFVTPYMGSPNYARLNHLRHYHGCFAYLCARGYQLSAEEHLLAEARFFRDRMLNASQDSPAANSMNLVLEALSRLVQLMPEDQNVWLSLMRRNWQARANYYHPDGTAVYAGYRWHQGTRMATNYLIAKKLLPEIESEFDLPGLLLSHNCKAYFHHLVPGQELKINEADGGIHTYRNAVLGLAYASWM
;
A
#
# COMPACT_ATOMS: atom_id res chain seq x y z
N MET A 1 21.64 29.13 1.20
CA MET A 1 21.12 27.95 1.92
C MET A 1 21.34 26.75 1.01
N SER A 2 21.79 25.61 1.52
CA SER A 2 21.84 24.37 0.72
C SER A 2 20.42 23.95 0.36
N GLN A 3 20.21 23.51 -0.88
CA GLN A 3 18.94 22.93 -1.34
C GLN A 3 18.56 21.72 -0.47
N ALA A 4 17.28 21.52 -0.17
CA ALA A 4 16.84 20.37 0.64
C ALA A 4 17.16 19.05 -0.08
N LEU A 5 17.49 17.98 0.65
CA LEU A 5 17.90 16.70 0.05
C LEU A 5 16.84 16.15 -0.92
N ILE A 6 15.56 16.22 -0.54
CA ILE A 6 14.41 15.80 -1.36
C ILE A 6 14.22 16.62 -2.67
N GLU A 7 14.95 17.73 -2.81
CA GLU A 7 14.92 18.60 -3.99
C GLU A 7 16.17 18.44 -4.88
N GLN A 8 17.18 17.69 -4.42
CA GLN A 8 18.43 17.47 -5.15
C GLN A 8 18.30 16.32 -6.15
N HIS A 9 19.15 16.32 -7.18
CA HIS A 9 19.32 15.17 -8.08
C HIS A 9 19.72 13.94 -7.27
N TYR A 10 19.05 12.81 -7.50
CA TYR A 10 19.24 11.61 -6.68
C TYR A 10 20.46 10.79 -7.09
N GLY A 11 20.97 10.96 -8.31
CA GLY A 11 22.17 10.28 -8.78
C GLY A 11 22.08 9.90 -10.25
N ASP A 12 23.23 9.54 -10.82
CA ASP A 12 23.34 9.10 -12.22
C ASP A 12 23.28 7.58 -12.37
N ASP A 13 23.22 6.86 -11.25
CA ASP A 13 23.12 5.40 -11.16
C ASP A 13 22.24 4.95 -9.99
N LEU A 14 21.86 3.66 -10.00
CA LEU A 14 20.96 3.08 -9.00
C LEU A 14 21.57 3.07 -7.59
N GLU A 15 22.89 3.02 -7.44
CA GLU A 15 23.53 2.97 -6.12
C GLU A 15 23.46 4.34 -5.43
N GLN A 16 23.79 5.40 -6.18
CA GLN A 16 23.68 6.77 -5.69
C GLN A 16 22.24 7.14 -5.35
N MET A 17 21.30 6.78 -6.22
CA MET A 17 19.87 7.03 -5.98
C MET A 17 19.37 6.32 -4.73
N GLU A 18 19.83 5.10 -4.47
CA GLU A 18 19.47 4.36 -3.26
C GLU A 18 19.96 5.05 -2.00
N GLN A 19 21.21 5.49 -1.99
CA GLN A 19 21.79 6.21 -0.86
C GLN A 19 21.01 7.49 -0.55
N VAL A 20 20.63 8.25 -1.58
CA VAL A 20 19.86 9.49 -1.40
C VAL A 20 18.43 9.20 -0.92
N ILE A 21 17.73 8.26 -1.54
CA ILE A 21 16.33 7.93 -1.21
C ILE A 21 16.23 7.30 0.19
N ALA A 22 17.19 6.45 0.57
CA ALA A 22 17.26 5.87 1.91
C ALA A 22 17.44 6.92 3.01
N ALA A 23 18.02 8.09 2.69
CA ALA A 23 18.14 9.22 3.61
C ALA A 23 16.90 10.12 3.62
N ILE A 24 16.12 10.17 2.53
CA ILE A 24 14.90 10.99 2.44
C ILE A 24 13.81 10.49 3.39
N ILE A 25 13.55 9.18 3.43
CA ILE A 25 12.44 8.65 4.24
C ILE A 25 12.60 9.01 5.73
N PRO A 26 13.72 8.70 6.40
CA PRO A 26 13.91 9.04 7.81
C PRO A 26 13.88 10.55 8.10
N GLN A 27 14.32 11.36 7.14
CA GLN A 27 14.43 12.80 7.32
C GLN A 27 13.10 13.55 7.16
N TYR A 28 12.22 13.08 6.26
CA TYR A 28 11.05 13.84 5.83
C TYR A 28 9.72 13.13 6.04
N PHE A 29 9.70 11.79 6.05
CA PHE A 29 8.47 11.01 6.00
C PHE A 29 8.18 10.19 7.26
N LEU A 30 9.09 10.09 8.23
CA LEU A 30 8.75 9.42 9.48
C LEU A 30 8.03 10.37 10.45
N ASP A 31 6.96 9.89 11.06
CA ASP A 31 6.35 10.54 12.20
C ASP A 31 7.08 10.20 13.51
N ALA A 32 6.57 10.73 14.63
CA ALA A 32 7.19 10.52 15.94
C ALA A 32 7.14 9.06 16.42
N ASP A 33 6.23 8.26 15.87
CA ASP A 33 6.06 6.84 16.14
C ASP A 33 6.77 5.97 15.08
N GLU A 34 7.55 6.60 14.19
CA GLU A 34 8.29 5.96 13.09
C GLU A 34 7.38 5.33 12.01
N LEU A 35 6.10 5.70 11.96
CA LEU A 35 5.24 5.42 10.82
C LEU A 35 5.61 6.32 9.66
N VAL A 36 5.47 5.81 8.43
CA VAL A 36 5.81 6.57 7.23
C VAL A 36 4.58 7.35 6.75
N TYR A 37 4.61 8.67 6.88
CA TYR A 37 3.62 9.58 6.31
C TYR A 37 3.33 9.24 4.85
N ALA A 38 2.05 9.19 4.51
CA ALA A 38 1.59 9.03 3.14
C ALA A 38 1.95 10.24 2.29
N CYS A 39 1.75 11.45 2.82
CA CYS A 39 2.05 12.71 2.14
C CYS A 39 2.69 13.75 3.07
N ILE A 40 3.48 14.64 2.50
CA ILE A 40 3.94 15.89 3.14
C ILE A 40 3.66 17.09 2.24
N ASN A 41 3.68 18.28 2.82
CA ASN A 41 3.60 19.55 2.10
C ASN A 41 4.92 19.79 1.36
N GLY A 42 4.84 19.84 0.04
CA GLY A 42 5.96 20.09 -0.84
C GLY A 42 6.56 21.48 -0.64
N ALA A 43 5.78 22.52 -0.39
CA ALA A 43 6.35 23.86 -0.22
C ALA A 43 7.26 23.96 1.01
N THR A 44 6.98 23.19 2.06
CA THR A 44 7.70 23.25 3.33
C THR A 44 8.58 22.04 3.61
N ASN A 45 8.40 20.95 2.85
CA ASN A 45 8.97 19.62 3.09
C ASN A 45 8.66 19.11 4.51
N LYS A 46 7.45 19.40 5.01
CA LYS A 46 6.96 18.99 6.34
C LYS A 46 5.54 18.43 6.23
N PRO A 47 5.09 17.59 7.19
CA PRO A 47 3.70 17.17 7.24
C PRO A 47 2.75 18.37 7.27
N TYR A 48 1.57 18.22 6.68
CA TYR A 48 0.53 19.24 6.75
C TYR A 48 0.07 19.45 8.20
N VAL A 49 -0.14 20.70 8.60
CA VAL A 49 -0.67 21.05 9.93
C VAL A 49 -1.93 21.90 9.79
N ASP A 50 -2.82 21.84 10.78
CA ASP A 50 -4.03 22.67 10.75
C ASP A 50 -3.67 24.16 10.67
N GLY A 51 -4.35 24.89 9.79
CA GLY A 51 -4.03 26.28 9.45
C GLY A 51 -3.04 26.46 8.30
N ASP A 52 -2.48 25.39 7.73
CA ASP A 52 -1.75 25.49 6.47
C ASP A 52 -2.65 26.11 5.37
N PRO A 53 -2.16 27.08 4.56
CA PRO A 53 -2.97 27.72 3.53
C PRO A 53 -3.54 26.74 2.49
N ASP A 54 -2.80 25.65 2.24
CA ASP A 54 -3.20 24.54 1.38
C ASP A 54 -4.25 23.62 2.02
N LEU A 55 -4.83 23.99 3.17
CA LEU A 55 -5.92 23.27 3.86
C LEU A 55 -7.16 24.15 4.11
N ASP A 56 -7.25 25.34 3.52
CA ASP A 56 -8.39 26.26 3.68
C ASP A 56 -9.62 25.80 2.90
N TYR A 57 -10.10 24.59 3.19
CA TYR A 57 -11.33 24.06 2.63
C TYR A 57 -12.20 23.43 3.71
N PRO A 58 -13.51 23.62 3.62
CA PRO A 58 -14.39 23.15 4.67
C PRO A 58 -14.47 21.62 4.71
N VAL A 59 -14.32 21.02 5.90
CA VAL A 59 -14.31 19.57 6.11
C VAL A 59 -15.60 18.92 5.59
N GLU A 60 -16.74 19.60 5.74
CA GLU A 60 -18.05 19.13 5.26
C GLU A 60 -18.14 19.01 3.74
N LYS A 61 -17.19 19.57 3.00
CA LYS A 61 -17.08 19.43 1.55
C LYS A 61 -16.02 18.40 1.13
N MET A 62 -15.16 17.96 2.04
CA MET A 62 -14.11 16.99 1.75
C MET A 62 -14.70 15.60 1.45
N TRP A 63 -13.97 14.81 0.66
CA TRP A 63 -14.30 13.41 0.42
C TRP A 63 -14.35 12.58 1.71
N CYS A 64 -13.40 12.81 2.63
CA CYS A 64 -13.31 12.13 3.92
C CYS A 64 -14.29 12.68 4.99
N ARG A 65 -15.24 13.55 4.63
CA ARG A 65 -16.18 14.18 5.58
C ARG A 65 -16.94 13.18 6.44
N ASN A 66 -17.28 12.03 5.87
CA ASN A 66 -18.01 10.96 6.55
C ASN A 66 -17.08 9.83 7.04
N GLY A 67 -15.76 9.95 6.82
CA GLY A 67 -14.78 8.98 7.27
C GLY A 67 -14.91 8.72 8.77
N ALA A 68 -14.73 7.45 9.13
CA ALA A 68 -14.99 6.94 10.47
C ALA A 68 -13.77 7.16 11.39
N PHE A 69 -13.36 8.41 11.53
CA PHE A 69 -12.21 8.84 12.34
C PHE A 69 -12.45 10.29 12.84
N PRO A 70 -11.69 10.76 13.86
CA PRO A 70 -11.94 12.04 14.52
C PRO A 70 -11.98 13.23 13.56
N TYR A 71 -12.86 14.20 13.85
CA TYR A 71 -13.11 15.34 12.96
C TYR A 71 -11.86 16.21 12.77
N GLU A 72 -11.10 16.41 13.84
CA GLU A 72 -9.85 17.18 13.87
C GLU A 72 -8.76 16.59 12.96
N LEU A 73 -8.81 15.30 12.65
CA LEU A 73 -7.82 14.64 11.79
C LEU A 73 -8.18 14.75 10.30
N LYS A 74 -9.42 15.16 9.96
CA LYS A 74 -9.89 15.23 8.57
C LYS A 74 -9.15 16.24 7.74
N ARG A 75 -8.71 17.36 8.32
CA ARG A 75 -7.94 18.38 7.60
C ARG A 75 -6.52 17.97 7.26
N THR A 76 -5.94 17.06 8.03
CA THR A 76 -4.57 16.54 7.79
C THR A 76 -4.59 15.11 7.29
N PHE A 77 -5.74 14.62 6.80
CA PHE A 77 -5.92 13.20 6.51
C PHE A 77 -4.93 12.69 5.46
N LEU A 78 -4.52 13.50 4.48
CA LEU A 78 -3.53 13.09 3.47
C LEU A 78 -2.15 12.77 4.03
N ASN A 79 -1.77 13.30 5.20
CA ASN A 79 -0.54 12.86 5.86
C ASN A 79 -0.60 11.36 6.16
N TYR A 80 -1.80 10.82 6.37
CA TYR A 80 -2.01 9.46 6.85
C TYR A 80 -2.87 8.58 5.93
N GLU A 81 -3.37 9.11 4.80
CA GLU A 81 -4.37 8.42 3.98
C GLU A 81 -3.90 7.04 3.52
N ASP A 82 -2.60 6.86 3.31
CA ASP A 82 -1.92 5.62 2.93
C ASP A 82 -0.70 5.29 3.82
N VAL A 83 -0.74 5.70 5.11
CA VAL A 83 0.37 5.49 6.06
C VAL A 83 0.69 3.99 6.23
N ASP A 84 -0.34 3.17 6.34
CA ASP A 84 -0.23 1.72 6.49
C ASP A 84 0.49 1.09 5.29
N MET A 85 0.05 1.47 4.09
CA MET A 85 0.61 0.96 2.84
C MET A 85 2.06 1.43 2.65
N THR A 86 2.36 2.69 2.96
CA THR A 86 3.71 3.25 2.83
C THR A 86 4.68 2.57 3.80
N THR A 87 4.24 2.39 5.05
CA THR A 87 5.03 1.70 6.09
C THR A 87 5.29 0.25 5.71
N ALA A 88 4.27 -0.44 5.17
CA ALA A 88 4.40 -1.82 4.72
C ALA A 88 5.33 -1.98 3.50
N GLU A 89 5.29 -1.05 2.55
CA GLU A 89 6.22 -1.06 1.41
C GLU A 89 7.67 -0.82 1.86
N LEU A 90 7.89 0.06 2.83
CA LEU A 90 9.22 0.25 3.40
C LEU A 90 9.75 -1.03 4.08
N LEU A 91 8.89 -1.78 4.77
CA LEU A 91 9.29 -3.08 5.33
C LEU A 91 9.66 -4.07 4.23
N GLN A 92 8.89 -4.14 3.14
CA GLN A 92 9.21 -4.99 1.99
C GLN A 92 10.57 -4.61 1.36
N ALA A 93 10.85 -3.32 1.21
CA ALA A 93 12.13 -2.82 0.74
C ALA A 93 13.29 -3.24 1.67
N TYR A 94 13.14 -3.05 2.98
CA TYR A 94 14.16 -3.49 3.96
C TYR A 94 14.38 -5.00 3.95
N LEU A 95 13.32 -5.79 3.79
CA LEU A 95 13.41 -7.25 3.66
C LEU A 95 14.16 -7.66 2.37
N ALA A 96 13.86 -7.03 1.24
CA ALA A 96 14.55 -7.27 -0.02
C ALA A 96 16.04 -6.91 0.10
N LYS A 97 16.34 -5.73 0.67
CA LYS A 97 17.72 -5.28 0.91
C LYS A 97 18.48 -6.20 1.86
N ALA A 98 17.88 -6.61 2.98
CA ALA A 98 18.50 -7.52 3.94
C ALA A 98 18.71 -8.94 3.35
N SER A 99 17.87 -9.35 2.40
CA SER A 99 18.04 -10.61 1.68
C SER A 99 19.17 -10.53 0.65
N ALA A 100 19.28 -9.41 -0.07
CA ALA A 100 20.34 -9.18 -1.06
C ALA A 100 21.71 -8.89 -0.41
N GLN A 101 21.71 -8.19 0.73
CA GLN A 101 22.88 -7.75 1.48
C GLN A 101 22.65 -8.03 2.98
N PRO A 102 23.02 -9.23 3.48
CA PRO A 102 22.67 -9.69 4.82
C PRO A 102 23.58 -9.11 5.91
N THR A 103 23.72 -7.79 5.95
CA THR A 103 24.43 -7.06 7.02
C THR A 103 23.57 -6.97 8.28
N LYS A 104 24.21 -6.73 9.43
CA LYS A 104 23.48 -6.55 10.70
C LYS A 104 22.57 -5.33 10.65
N GLU A 105 23.02 -4.29 9.97
CA GLU A 105 22.32 -3.01 9.83
C GLU A 105 21.02 -3.17 9.01
N ASN A 106 21.09 -3.86 7.87
CA ASN A 106 19.91 -4.10 7.02
C ASN A 106 18.88 -4.99 7.74
N ARG A 107 19.35 -6.04 8.44
CA ARG A 107 18.47 -6.89 9.26
C ARG A 107 17.82 -6.12 10.40
N ALA A 108 18.60 -5.31 11.12
CA ALA A 108 18.08 -4.49 12.22
C ALA A 108 17.01 -3.48 11.75
N ALA A 109 17.15 -2.91 10.55
CA ALA A 109 16.14 -2.03 9.98
C ALA A 109 14.81 -2.75 9.71
N ALA A 110 14.86 -3.94 9.09
CA ALA A 110 13.68 -4.77 8.88
C ALA A 110 13.04 -5.22 10.21
N ASP A 111 13.87 -5.69 11.16
CA ASP A 111 13.42 -6.15 12.48
C ASP A 111 12.73 -5.04 13.27
N LYS A 112 13.26 -3.82 13.22
CA LYS A 112 12.71 -2.66 13.89
C LYS A 112 11.33 -2.31 13.34
N LEU A 113 11.21 -2.18 12.02
CA LEU A 113 9.94 -1.82 11.38
C LEU A 113 8.87 -2.91 11.52
N ALA A 114 9.26 -4.18 11.43
CA ALA A 114 8.34 -5.29 11.69
C ALA A 114 7.87 -5.31 13.15
N THR A 115 8.74 -4.99 14.12
CA THR A 115 8.36 -4.87 15.54
C THR A 115 7.29 -3.80 15.72
N LEU A 116 7.50 -2.61 15.14
CA LEU A 116 6.52 -1.53 15.15
C LEU A 116 5.17 -1.98 14.59
N MET A 117 5.18 -2.63 13.42
CA MET A 117 3.94 -3.08 12.77
C MET A 117 3.19 -4.14 13.60
N ILE A 118 3.91 -5.06 14.25
CA ILE A 118 3.33 -6.05 15.16
C ILE A 118 2.70 -5.33 16.37
N GLU A 119 3.43 -4.40 16.99
CA GLU A 119 2.98 -3.66 18.17
C GLU A 119 1.76 -2.80 17.88
N VAL A 120 1.72 -2.10 16.74
CA VAL A 120 0.54 -1.37 16.26
C VAL A 120 -0.66 -2.29 16.16
N THR A 121 -0.50 -3.46 15.52
CA THR A 121 -1.61 -4.40 15.31
C THR A 121 -2.13 -4.97 16.64
N GLU A 122 -1.24 -5.27 17.58
CA GLU A 122 -1.61 -5.74 18.91
C GLU A 122 -2.22 -4.64 19.78
N ASP A 123 -1.79 -3.38 19.60
CA ASP A 123 -2.39 -2.22 20.26
C ASP A 123 -3.80 -1.95 19.76
N VAL A 124 -4.05 -2.05 18.45
CA VAL A 124 -5.41 -2.02 17.88
C VAL A 124 -6.24 -3.13 18.51
N GLY A 125 -5.73 -4.37 18.56
CA GLY A 125 -6.44 -5.50 19.13
C GLY A 125 -6.83 -5.32 20.61
N ARG A 126 -6.02 -4.59 21.37
CA ARG A 126 -6.26 -4.30 22.81
C ARG A 126 -7.12 -3.07 23.05
N LYS A 127 -7.00 -2.02 22.22
CA LYS A 127 -7.56 -0.69 22.50
C LYS A 127 -8.77 -0.34 21.63
N ASN A 128 -8.83 -0.84 20.40
CA ASN A 128 -9.91 -0.52 19.47
C ASN A 128 -11.13 -1.44 19.74
N PRO A 129 -12.37 -0.92 19.81
CA PRO A 129 -13.58 -1.72 19.99
C PRO A 129 -13.80 -2.85 18.98
N TYR A 130 -13.21 -2.78 17.79
CA TYR A 130 -13.29 -3.85 16.80
C TYR A 130 -12.37 -5.04 17.09
N GLY A 131 -11.42 -4.89 18.00
CA GLY A 131 -10.59 -5.97 18.54
C GLY A 131 -9.55 -6.52 17.56
N PHE A 132 -8.97 -7.66 17.94
CA PHE A 132 -7.94 -8.34 17.16
C PHE A 132 -8.42 -8.69 15.74
N GLY A 133 -7.54 -8.51 14.77
CA GLY A 133 -7.82 -8.75 13.35
C GLY A 133 -8.36 -7.54 12.60
N PHE A 134 -8.79 -6.49 13.31
CA PHE A 134 -9.03 -5.20 12.69
C PHE A 134 -7.72 -4.43 12.51
N LEU A 135 -7.59 -3.72 11.39
CA LEU A 135 -6.56 -2.70 11.18
C LEU A 135 -7.26 -1.45 10.65
N PRO A 136 -7.47 -0.40 11.47
CA PRO A 136 -7.96 0.86 10.96
C PRO A 136 -6.88 1.55 10.14
N LYS A 137 -7.28 2.45 9.23
CA LYS A 137 -6.35 3.47 8.73
C LYS A 137 -5.80 4.27 9.91
N LEU A 138 -4.47 4.40 10.02
CA LEU A 138 -3.82 5.05 11.18
C LEU A 138 -3.85 6.58 11.08
N HIS A 139 -5.03 7.17 10.85
CA HIS A 139 -5.18 8.62 10.80
C HIS A 139 -4.68 9.25 12.11
N GLY A 140 -3.71 10.16 12.00
CA GLY A 140 -3.12 10.85 13.15
C GLY A 140 -2.08 10.04 13.95
N GLY A 141 -1.68 8.85 13.46
CA GLY A 141 -0.63 8.03 14.09
C GLY A 141 -1.13 7.11 15.22
N ILE A 142 -0.19 6.48 15.94
CA ILE A 142 -0.48 5.39 16.89
C ILE A 142 -1.38 5.86 18.05
N ARG A 143 -1.26 7.13 18.45
CA ARG A 143 -2.06 7.68 19.55
C ARG A 143 -3.58 7.67 19.29
N HIS A 144 -4.01 7.71 18.02
CA HIS A 144 -5.44 7.78 17.63
C HIS A 144 -6.02 6.44 17.15
N LEU A 145 -5.28 5.32 17.23
CA LEU A 145 -5.73 4.01 16.74
C LEU A 145 -7.08 3.56 17.30
N HIS A 146 -7.36 3.90 18.55
CA HIS A 146 -8.57 3.52 19.26
C HIS A 146 -9.80 4.36 18.83
N GLU A 147 -9.58 5.47 18.12
CA GLU A 147 -10.62 6.39 17.64
C GLU A 147 -10.84 6.28 16.13
N CYS A 148 -9.99 5.53 15.44
CA CYS A 148 -10.09 5.28 14.00
C CYS A 148 -10.82 3.96 13.74
N PHE A 149 -11.82 4.01 12.87
CA PHE A 149 -12.66 2.88 12.47
C PHE A 149 -12.74 2.73 10.95
N GLU A 150 -12.04 3.57 10.21
CA GLU A 150 -11.93 3.54 8.76
C GLU A 150 -11.10 2.32 8.31
N PHE A 151 -11.56 1.57 7.31
CA PHE A 151 -10.88 0.35 6.84
C PHE A 151 -10.56 0.40 5.35
N SER A 152 -9.35 0.02 4.96
CA SER A 152 -8.96 -0.11 3.56
C SER A 152 -8.40 -1.50 3.25
N ALA A 153 -8.99 -2.19 2.27
CA ALA A 153 -8.50 -3.50 1.82
C ALA A 153 -7.10 -3.41 1.21
N ASP A 154 -6.77 -2.29 0.56
CA ASP A 154 -5.47 -2.00 -0.03
C ASP A 154 -4.38 -1.99 1.05
N GLN A 155 -4.65 -1.28 2.13
CA GLN A 155 -3.73 -1.10 3.24
C GLN A 155 -3.63 -2.36 4.08
N LEU A 156 -4.75 -3.04 4.32
CA LEU A 156 -4.74 -4.34 4.99
C LEU A 156 -3.89 -5.35 4.20
N LEU A 157 -4.07 -5.43 2.87
CA LEU A 157 -3.29 -6.34 2.04
C LEU A 157 -1.78 -6.07 2.17
N LYS A 158 -1.38 -4.81 2.03
CA LYS A 158 0.04 -4.41 2.10
C LYS A 158 0.63 -4.73 3.47
N TRP A 159 -0.06 -4.31 4.52
CA TRP A 159 0.38 -4.52 5.90
C TRP A 159 0.53 -6.01 6.24
N MET A 160 -0.49 -6.82 5.92
CA MET A 160 -0.49 -8.24 6.22
C MET A 160 0.51 -9.00 5.34
N ASN A 161 0.64 -8.67 4.05
CA ASN A 161 1.64 -9.27 3.18
C ASN A 161 3.07 -8.94 3.65
N ALA A 162 3.35 -7.72 4.10
CA ALA A 162 4.65 -7.33 4.66
C ALA A 162 4.99 -8.11 5.94
N LEU A 163 4.04 -8.23 6.88
CA LEU A 163 4.24 -9.05 8.08
C LEU A 163 4.44 -10.53 7.73
N ASP A 164 3.65 -11.08 6.80
CA ASP A 164 3.78 -12.46 6.37
C ASP A 164 5.13 -12.74 5.65
N THR A 165 5.64 -11.76 4.92
CA THR A 165 6.99 -11.83 4.33
C THR A 165 8.06 -11.81 5.41
N TYR A 166 7.93 -10.91 6.39
CA TYR A 166 8.86 -10.84 7.52
C TYR A 166 8.83 -12.13 8.37
N ARG A 167 7.66 -12.74 8.54
CA ARG A 167 7.50 -14.05 9.20
C ARG A 167 8.35 -15.14 8.53
N GLU A 168 8.42 -15.16 7.20
CA GLU A 168 9.25 -16.11 6.43
C GLU A 168 10.74 -15.76 6.50
N PHE A 169 11.07 -14.50 6.77
CA PHE A 169 12.43 -13.99 6.81
C PHE A 169 13.12 -14.17 8.17
N THR A 170 12.37 -14.02 9.27
CA THR A 170 12.91 -14.07 10.63
C THR A 170 13.03 -15.51 11.14
N ASP A 171 14.11 -15.81 11.87
CA ASP A 171 14.31 -17.09 12.56
C ASP A 171 13.73 -17.07 14.01
N ASP A 172 13.20 -15.94 14.46
CA ASP A 172 12.63 -15.76 15.79
C ASP A 172 11.21 -16.37 15.85
N ALA A 173 11.10 -17.53 16.51
CA ALA A 173 9.85 -18.28 16.65
C ALA A 173 8.74 -17.48 17.37
N ASP A 174 9.08 -16.63 18.35
CA ASP A 174 8.09 -15.85 19.08
C ASP A 174 7.50 -14.76 18.17
N ARG A 175 8.35 -14.11 17.36
CA ARG A 175 7.88 -13.16 16.33
C ARG A 175 7.02 -13.86 15.28
N GLN A 176 7.43 -15.04 14.81
CA GLN A 176 6.64 -15.82 13.85
C GLN A 176 5.26 -16.17 14.43
N GLN A 177 5.19 -16.57 15.69
CA GLN A 177 3.93 -16.90 16.36
C GLN A 177 3.02 -15.68 16.51
N ARG A 178 3.57 -14.52 16.89
CA ARG A 178 2.79 -13.26 16.98
C ARG A 178 2.19 -12.88 15.62
N ILE A 179 2.98 -12.97 14.55
CA ILE A 179 2.49 -12.67 13.20
C ILE A 179 1.43 -13.68 12.75
N ASN A 180 1.61 -14.97 13.03
CA ASN A 180 0.59 -15.98 12.75
C ASN A 180 -0.74 -15.66 13.45
N ALA A 181 -0.68 -15.24 14.72
CA ALA A 181 -1.87 -14.83 15.46
C ALA A 181 -2.54 -13.60 14.83
N ILE A 182 -1.76 -12.61 14.38
CA ILE A 182 -2.25 -11.42 13.67
C ILE A 182 -2.97 -11.81 12.36
N LEU A 183 -2.32 -12.60 11.50
CA LEU A 183 -2.85 -13.00 10.20
C LEU A 183 -4.14 -13.82 10.34
N LEU A 184 -4.16 -14.77 11.29
CA LEU A 184 -5.35 -15.57 11.58
C LEU A 184 -6.48 -14.73 12.16
N ALA A 185 -6.17 -13.79 13.06
CA ALA A 185 -7.17 -12.88 13.60
C ALA A 185 -7.78 -12.02 12.50
N ALA A 186 -6.99 -11.51 11.55
CA ALA A 186 -7.49 -10.71 10.42
C ALA A 186 -8.47 -11.50 9.56
N ALA A 187 -8.13 -12.76 9.21
CA ALA A 187 -9.02 -13.63 8.44
C ALA A 187 -10.35 -13.88 9.17
N ARG A 188 -10.30 -14.25 10.46
CA ARG A 188 -11.50 -14.50 11.27
C ARG A 188 -12.33 -13.24 11.52
N TRP A 189 -11.68 -12.08 11.66
CA TRP A 189 -12.38 -10.81 11.87
C TRP A 189 -13.24 -10.42 10.66
N LEU A 190 -12.68 -10.62 9.45
CA LEU A 190 -13.38 -10.40 8.18
C LEU A 190 -14.54 -11.38 8.00
N ASP A 191 -14.28 -12.66 8.23
CA ASP A 191 -15.28 -13.73 8.10
C ASP A 191 -16.46 -13.52 9.06
N ALA A 192 -16.19 -13.20 10.32
CA ALA A 192 -17.21 -12.93 11.33
C ALA A 192 -18.11 -11.72 11.01
N ARG A 193 -17.74 -10.91 10.01
CA ARG A 193 -18.47 -9.71 9.56
C ARG A 193 -19.00 -9.84 8.14
N ASP A 194 -19.01 -11.05 7.60
CA ASP A 194 -19.40 -11.32 6.21
C ASP A 194 -18.65 -10.42 5.21
N PHE A 195 -17.40 -10.09 5.54
CA PHE A 195 -16.53 -9.20 4.76
C PHE A 195 -17.12 -7.79 4.53
N VAL A 196 -17.96 -7.30 5.45
CA VAL A 196 -18.47 -5.93 5.44
C VAL A 196 -17.55 -5.04 6.27
N THR A 197 -17.05 -3.96 5.66
CA THR A 197 -16.06 -3.07 6.27
C THR A 197 -16.50 -1.61 6.17
N PRO A 198 -16.23 -0.76 7.17
CA PRO A 198 -16.50 0.68 7.08
C PRO A 198 -15.47 1.41 6.21
N TYR A 199 -15.93 2.14 5.21
CA TYR A 199 -15.07 2.98 4.35
C TYR A 199 -15.77 4.28 3.97
N MET A 200 -15.16 5.41 4.34
CA MET A 200 -15.55 6.79 4.07
C MET A 200 -17.01 7.06 4.47
N GLY A 201 -17.38 6.49 5.63
CA GLY A 201 -18.73 6.60 6.20
C GLY A 201 -19.79 5.71 5.55
N SER A 202 -19.39 4.79 4.67
CA SER A 202 -20.28 3.83 4.03
C SER A 202 -19.81 2.40 4.29
N PRO A 203 -20.74 1.44 4.42
CA PRO A 203 -20.36 0.03 4.41
C PRO A 203 -19.88 -0.37 3.02
N ASN A 204 -18.69 -0.97 2.96
CA ASN A 204 -18.15 -1.63 1.79
C ASN A 204 -18.40 -3.13 1.90
N TYR A 205 -19.27 -3.63 1.03
CA TYR A 205 -19.64 -5.05 0.95
C TYR A 205 -18.68 -5.77 0.01
N ALA A 206 -17.63 -6.38 0.55
CA ALA A 206 -16.59 -7.05 -0.24
C ALA A 206 -17.16 -8.06 -1.24
N ARG A 207 -18.16 -8.86 -0.85
CA ARG A 207 -18.79 -9.86 -1.72
C ARG A 207 -19.46 -9.26 -2.96
N LEU A 208 -19.90 -8.01 -2.87
CA LEU A 208 -20.56 -7.26 -3.94
C LEU A 208 -19.62 -6.27 -4.63
N ASN A 209 -18.38 -6.17 -4.17
CA ASN A 209 -17.41 -5.26 -4.75
C ASN A 209 -17.09 -5.69 -6.20
N HIS A 210 -16.72 -4.73 -7.03
CA HIS A 210 -16.39 -4.94 -8.44
C HIS A 210 -14.86 -4.90 -8.68
N LEU A 211 -14.06 -4.47 -7.70
CA LEU A 211 -12.63 -4.26 -7.85
C LEU A 211 -11.86 -5.55 -7.52
N ARG A 212 -11.01 -5.99 -8.46
CA ARG A 212 -10.29 -7.28 -8.34
C ARG A 212 -9.31 -7.35 -7.17
N HIS A 213 -8.68 -6.24 -6.77
CA HIS A 213 -7.74 -6.23 -5.64
C HIS A 213 -8.43 -6.46 -4.28
N TYR A 214 -9.68 -6.02 -4.11
CA TYR A 214 -10.46 -6.32 -2.91
C TYR A 214 -10.64 -7.83 -2.76
N HIS A 215 -11.15 -8.49 -3.80
CA HIS A 215 -11.32 -9.95 -3.77
C HIS A 215 -9.97 -10.68 -3.64
N GLY A 216 -8.89 -10.17 -4.26
CA GLY A 216 -7.54 -10.71 -4.09
C GLY A 216 -7.05 -10.65 -2.64
N CYS A 217 -7.25 -9.51 -1.96
CA CYS A 217 -6.92 -9.32 -0.55
C CYS A 217 -7.65 -10.35 0.32
N PHE A 218 -8.96 -10.49 0.15
CA PHE A 218 -9.75 -11.41 0.97
C PHE A 218 -9.46 -12.88 0.65
N ALA A 219 -9.25 -13.23 -0.63
CA ALA A 219 -8.80 -14.57 -0.99
C ALA A 219 -7.47 -14.93 -0.30
N TYR A 220 -6.49 -14.01 -0.34
CA TYR A 220 -5.20 -14.18 0.31
C TYR A 220 -5.34 -14.42 1.83
N LEU A 221 -6.07 -13.54 2.52
CA LEU A 221 -6.22 -13.64 3.97
C LEU A 221 -6.97 -14.90 4.39
N CYS A 222 -8.02 -15.29 3.67
CA CYS A 222 -8.75 -16.53 3.92
C CYS A 222 -7.87 -17.77 3.67
N ALA A 223 -7.10 -17.80 2.58
CA ALA A 223 -6.16 -18.89 2.29
C ALA A 223 -5.07 -19.00 3.37
N ARG A 224 -4.51 -17.88 3.80
CA ARG A 224 -3.53 -17.83 4.88
C ARG A 224 -4.14 -18.26 6.22
N GLY A 225 -5.35 -17.80 6.52
CA GLY A 225 -6.10 -18.22 7.71
C GLY A 225 -6.33 -19.72 7.75
N TYR A 226 -6.77 -20.32 6.63
CA TYR A 226 -6.90 -21.77 6.49
C TYR A 226 -5.56 -22.51 6.74
N GLN A 227 -4.45 -22.06 6.16
CA GLN A 227 -3.13 -22.67 6.40
C GLN A 227 -2.72 -22.62 7.88
N LEU A 228 -3.18 -21.63 8.64
CA LEU A 228 -2.85 -21.45 10.05
C LEU A 228 -3.80 -22.18 11.02
N SER A 229 -5.05 -22.43 10.64
CA SER A 229 -6.07 -23.01 11.54
C SER A 229 -6.75 -24.29 11.05
N ALA A 230 -6.55 -24.68 9.79
CA ALA A 230 -7.27 -25.76 9.11
C ALA A 230 -8.81 -25.60 9.11
N GLU A 231 -9.33 -24.38 9.23
CA GLU A 231 -10.76 -24.10 9.13
C GLU A 231 -11.23 -24.16 7.67
N GLU A 232 -11.87 -25.26 7.28
CA GLU A 232 -12.39 -25.51 5.92
C GLU A 232 -13.30 -24.39 5.39
N HIS A 233 -14.01 -23.70 6.30
CA HIS A 233 -14.81 -22.53 5.93
C HIS A 233 -13.95 -21.40 5.32
N LEU A 234 -12.77 -21.12 5.88
CA LEU A 234 -11.86 -20.12 5.31
C LEU A 234 -11.33 -20.55 3.94
N LEU A 235 -11.10 -21.84 3.72
CA LEU A 235 -10.74 -22.35 2.39
C LEU A 235 -11.90 -22.16 1.38
N ALA A 236 -13.13 -22.41 1.82
CA ALA A 236 -14.32 -22.18 1.00
C ALA A 236 -14.46 -20.69 0.63
N GLU A 237 -14.22 -19.77 1.58
CA GLU A 237 -14.23 -18.33 1.32
C GLU A 237 -13.10 -17.88 0.39
N ALA A 238 -11.89 -18.44 0.53
CA ALA A 238 -10.80 -18.16 -0.40
C ALA A 238 -11.18 -18.53 -1.85
N ARG A 239 -11.82 -19.69 -2.04
CA ARG A 239 -12.33 -20.13 -3.35
C ARG A 239 -13.54 -19.32 -3.83
N PHE A 240 -14.40 -18.86 -2.93
CA PHE A 240 -15.47 -17.92 -3.28
C PHE A 240 -14.89 -16.63 -3.88
N PHE A 241 -13.89 -16.02 -3.23
CA PHE A 241 -13.25 -14.81 -3.74
C PHE A 241 -12.44 -15.04 -5.02
N ARG A 242 -11.79 -16.21 -5.18
CA ARG A 242 -11.20 -16.64 -6.46
C ARG A 242 -12.23 -16.57 -7.59
N ASP A 243 -13.41 -17.14 -7.38
CA ASP A 243 -14.45 -17.21 -8.40
C ASP A 243 -15.03 -15.82 -8.70
N ARG A 244 -15.10 -14.94 -7.69
CA ARG A 244 -15.42 -13.51 -7.89
C ARG A 244 -14.35 -12.81 -8.74
N MET A 245 -13.05 -13.04 -8.48
CA MET A 245 -11.95 -12.48 -9.29
C MET A 245 -12.05 -12.92 -10.75
N LEU A 246 -12.44 -14.17 -11.00
CA LEU A 246 -12.59 -14.74 -12.34
C LEU A 246 -13.79 -14.19 -13.11
N ASN A 247 -14.94 -14.08 -12.43
CA ASN A 247 -16.23 -14.00 -13.12
C ASN A 247 -16.95 -12.66 -12.93
N ALA A 248 -16.62 -11.89 -11.90
CA ALA A 248 -17.39 -10.71 -11.52
C ALA A 248 -16.56 -9.43 -11.32
N SER A 249 -15.23 -9.56 -11.22
CA SER A 249 -14.35 -8.44 -10.92
C SER A 249 -13.79 -7.80 -12.17
N GLN A 250 -13.68 -6.48 -12.14
CA GLN A 250 -13.08 -5.68 -13.19
C GLN A 250 -11.64 -5.32 -12.83
N ASP A 251 -10.83 -5.12 -13.86
CA ASP A 251 -9.54 -4.47 -13.72
C ASP A 251 -9.76 -3.00 -13.34
N SER A 252 -9.00 -2.54 -12.36
CA SER A 252 -9.04 -1.14 -11.95
C SER A 252 -8.06 -0.35 -12.81
N PRO A 253 -8.45 0.83 -13.34
CA PRO A 253 -7.54 1.70 -14.07
C PRO A 253 -6.48 2.36 -13.16
N ALA A 254 -6.61 2.26 -11.83
CA ALA A 254 -5.63 2.78 -10.90
C ALA A 254 -4.41 1.85 -10.81
N ALA A 255 -3.22 2.43 -11.01
CA ALA A 255 -1.94 1.71 -10.97
C ALA A 255 -1.74 0.90 -9.68
N ASN A 256 -2.09 1.49 -8.54
CA ASN A 256 -1.99 0.86 -7.22
C ASN A 256 -2.84 -0.43 -7.12
N SER A 257 -4.08 -0.35 -7.57
CA SER A 257 -5.01 -1.48 -7.59
C SER A 257 -4.47 -2.66 -8.39
N MET A 258 -3.84 -2.41 -9.54
CA MET A 258 -3.23 -3.49 -10.33
C MET A 258 -2.03 -4.10 -9.61
N ASN A 259 -1.24 -3.29 -8.89
CA ASN A 259 -0.14 -3.76 -8.07
C ASN A 259 -0.62 -4.75 -7.00
N LEU A 260 -1.62 -4.33 -6.22
CA LEU A 260 -2.21 -5.14 -5.16
C LEU A 260 -2.70 -6.52 -5.66
N VAL A 261 -3.25 -6.60 -6.88
CA VAL A 261 -3.63 -7.88 -7.48
C VAL A 261 -2.42 -8.81 -7.65
N LEU A 262 -1.30 -8.33 -8.18
CA LEU A 262 -0.10 -9.15 -8.38
C LEU A 262 0.49 -9.64 -7.06
N GLU A 263 0.53 -8.77 -6.05
CA GLU A 263 1.02 -9.12 -4.71
C GLU A 263 0.17 -10.23 -4.08
N ALA A 264 -1.16 -10.07 -4.07
CA ALA A 264 -2.06 -11.10 -3.55
C ALA A 264 -1.93 -12.43 -4.32
N LEU A 265 -1.90 -12.39 -5.65
CA LEU A 265 -1.77 -13.60 -6.48
C LEU A 265 -0.43 -14.31 -6.26
N SER A 266 0.65 -13.55 -6.03
CA SER A 266 1.97 -14.15 -5.77
C SER A 266 1.98 -15.02 -4.50
N ARG A 267 1.21 -14.62 -3.48
CA ARG A 267 1.00 -15.39 -2.25
C ARG A 267 0.02 -16.53 -2.46
N LEU A 268 -1.08 -16.31 -3.17
CA LEU A 268 -2.08 -17.35 -3.44
C LEU A 268 -1.52 -18.55 -4.22
N VAL A 269 -0.57 -18.32 -5.15
CA VAL A 269 0.14 -19.41 -5.85
C VAL A 269 0.85 -20.36 -4.86
N GLN A 270 1.37 -19.84 -3.76
CA GLN A 270 2.08 -20.63 -2.74
C GLN A 270 1.10 -21.26 -1.73
N LEU A 271 0.06 -20.53 -1.35
CA LEU A 271 -0.90 -20.96 -0.32
C LEU A 271 -1.93 -21.97 -0.80
N MET A 272 -2.25 -21.94 -2.10
CA MET A 272 -3.26 -22.79 -2.74
C MET A 272 -2.70 -23.35 -4.04
N PRO A 273 -1.66 -24.22 -3.96
CA PRO A 273 -0.99 -24.77 -5.14
C PRO A 273 -1.94 -25.62 -6.02
N GLU A 274 -3.01 -26.18 -5.46
CA GLU A 274 -4.03 -26.89 -6.23
C GLU A 274 -4.77 -25.99 -7.22
N ASP A 275 -4.84 -24.69 -6.92
CA ASP A 275 -5.47 -23.65 -7.76
C ASP A 275 -4.44 -22.81 -8.53
N GLN A 276 -3.16 -23.20 -8.53
CA GLN A 276 -2.04 -22.44 -9.12
C GLN A 276 -2.33 -21.97 -10.56
N ASN A 277 -2.86 -22.85 -11.41
CA ASN A 277 -3.16 -22.51 -12.80
C ASN A 277 -4.18 -21.37 -12.93
N VAL A 278 -5.14 -21.29 -12.00
CA VAL A 278 -6.13 -20.22 -11.94
C VAL A 278 -5.45 -18.90 -11.57
N TRP A 279 -4.60 -18.91 -10.54
CA TRP A 279 -3.87 -17.73 -10.08
C TRP A 279 -2.92 -17.18 -11.14
N LEU A 280 -2.16 -18.06 -11.80
CA LEU A 280 -1.27 -17.68 -12.90
C LEU A 280 -2.07 -17.14 -14.11
N SER A 281 -3.25 -17.70 -14.39
CA SER A 281 -4.15 -17.16 -15.44
C SER A 281 -4.66 -15.76 -15.10
N LEU A 282 -5.05 -15.51 -13.85
CA LEU A 282 -5.46 -14.18 -13.38
C LEU A 282 -4.28 -13.20 -13.42
N MET A 283 -3.08 -13.66 -13.08
CA MET A 283 -1.86 -12.85 -13.12
C MET A 283 -1.53 -12.40 -14.55
N ARG A 284 -1.58 -13.32 -15.52
CA ARG A 284 -1.43 -12.98 -16.96
C ARG A 284 -2.47 -11.96 -17.42
N ARG A 285 -3.75 -12.18 -17.08
CA ARG A 285 -4.84 -11.25 -17.44
C ARG A 285 -4.63 -9.86 -16.86
N ASN A 286 -4.26 -9.77 -15.58
CA ASN A 286 -3.96 -8.49 -14.95
C ASN A 286 -2.75 -7.81 -15.58
N TRP A 287 -1.69 -8.56 -15.91
CA TRP A 287 -0.51 -8.01 -16.59
C TRP A 287 -0.86 -7.45 -17.97
N GLN A 288 -1.57 -8.23 -18.79
CA GLN A 288 -2.00 -7.80 -20.13
C GLN A 288 -2.91 -6.56 -20.06
N ALA A 289 -3.78 -6.46 -19.06
CA ALA A 289 -4.65 -5.30 -18.89
C ALA A 289 -3.88 -4.00 -18.66
N ARG A 290 -2.63 -4.04 -18.18
CA ARG A 290 -1.80 -2.84 -17.95
C ARG A 290 -1.53 -2.06 -19.23
N ALA A 291 -1.45 -2.73 -20.38
CA ALA A 291 -1.28 -2.04 -21.67
C ALA A 291 -2.42 -1.05 -21.98
N ASN A 292 -3.60 -1.21 -21.35
CA ASN A 292 -4.72 -0.28 -21.50
C ASN A 292 -4.59 0.99 -20.66
N TYR A 293 -3.69 1.00 -19.67
CA TYR A 293 -3.60 2.08 -18.67
C TYR A 293 -2.21 2.67 -18.54
N TYR A 294 -1.16 1.99 -18.99
CA TYR A 294 0.22 2.45 -18.91
C TYR A 294 0.79 2.76 -20.28
N HIS A 295 1.56 3.84 -20.34
CA HIS A 295 2.43 4.17 -21.46
C HIS A 295 3.81 3.52 -21.28
N PRO A 296 4.56 3.29 -22.38
CA PRO A 296 5.91 2.72 -22.32
C PRO A 296 6.90 3.51 -21.44
N ASP A 297 6.65 4.80 -21.22
CA ASP A 297 7.41 5.67 -20.32
C ASP A 297 7.04 5.51 -18.83
N GLY A 298 6.27 4.47 -18.48
CA GLY A 298 5.89 4.15 -17.11
C GLY A 298 4.82 5.08 -16.52
N THR A 299 4.24 5.99 -17.32
CA THR A 299 3.11 6.82 -16.89
C THR A 299 1.79 6.07 -17.01
N ALA A 300 0.92 6.18 -16.00
CA ALA A 300 -0.43 5.62 -16.01
C ALA A 300 -1.45 6.71 -16.35
N VAL A 301 -2.46 6.42 -17.17
CA VAL A 301 -3.57 7.33 -17.46
C VAL A 301 -4.76 6.97 -16.58
N TYR A 302 -5.15 7.90 -15.71
CA TYR A 302 -6.31 7.73 -14.83
C TYR A 302 -7.05 9.05 -14.65
N ALA A 303 -8.38 9.01 -14.78
CA ALA A 303 -9.28 10.16 -14.65
C ALA A 303 -8.91 11.38 -15.53
N GLY A 304 -8.32 11.14 -16.71
CA GLY A 304 -7.86 12.21 -17.63
C GLY A 304 -6.48 12.79 -17.32
N TYR A 305 -5.79 12.27 -16.30
CA TYR A 305 -4.46 12.69 -15.87
C TYR A 305 -3.40 11.63 -16.13
N ARG A 306 -2.12 12.03 -16.23
CA ARG A 306 -0.99 11.12 -16.37
C ARG A 306 -0.19 11.06 -15.08
N TRP A 307 0.01 9.87 -14.55
CA TRP A 307 0.62 9.61 -13.26
C TRP A 307 1.93 8.87 -13.41
N HIS A 308 3.03 9.39 -12.85
CA HIS A 308 4.29 8.66 -12.79
C HIS A 308 4.16 7.49 -11.81
N GLN A 309 4.30 6.27 -12.34
CA GLN A 309 4.14 5.00 -11.62
C GLN A 309 5.27 4.01 -11.98
N GLY A 310 6.37 4.51 -12.56
CA GLY A 310 7.46 3.69 -13.12
C GLY A 310 8.11 2.76 -12.10
N THR A 311 8.34 3.22 -10.87
CA THR A 311 8.92 2.42 -9.78
C THR A 311 8.00 1.26 -9.40
N ARG A 312 6.72 1.54 -9.12
CA ARG A 312 5.71 0.50 -8.83
C ARG A 312 5.55 -0.49 -9.97
N MET A 313 5.58 0.00 -11.22
CA MET A 313 5.52 -0.84 -12.41
C MET A 313 6.72 -1.78 -12.50
N ALA A 314 7.94 -1.28 -12.22
CA ALA A 314 9.15 -2.07 -12.22
C ALA A 314 9.12 -3.17 -11.14
N THR A 315 8.73 -2.84 -9.90
CA THR A 315 8.59 -3.82 -8.82
C THR A 315 7.57 -4.91 -9.19
N ASN A 316 6.48 -4.54 -9.85
CA ASN A 316 5.48 -5.49 -10.33
C ASN A 316 5.93 -6.39 -11.46
N TYR A 317 6.72 -5.84 -12.38
CA TYR A 317 7.33 -6.65 -13.42
C TYR A 317 8.16 -7.77 -12.81
N LEU A 318 8.96 -7.49 -11.77
CA LEU A 318 9.79 -8.50 -11.11
C LEU A 318 8.95 -9.62 -10.47
N ILE A 319 7.84 -9.27 -9.81
CA ILE A 319 6.89 -10.26 -9.26
C ILE A 319 6.29 -11.12 -10.37
N ALA A 320 5.79 -10.48 -11.44
CA ALA A 320 5.18 -11.18 -12.57
C ALA A 320 6.18 -12.10 -13.26
N LYS A 321 7.37 -11.59 -13.60
CA LYS A 321 8.44 -12.31 -14.29
C LYS A 321 8.92 -13.54 -13.52
N LYS A 322 8.97 -13.46 -12.18
CA LYS A 322 9.35 -14.59 -11.31
C LYS A 322 8.39 -15.77 -11.44
N LEU A 323 7.09 -15.50 -11.59
CA LEU A 323 6.04 -16.54 -11.62
C LEU A 323 5.59 -16.90 -13.05
N LEU A 324 5.82 -15.99 -14.00
CA LEU A 324 5.47 -16.08 -15.41
C LEU A 324 6.69 -15.68 -16.25
N PRO A 325 7.69 -16.57 -16.39
CA PRO A 325 8.93 -16.27 -17.10
C PRO A 325 8.71 -15.92 -18.58
N GLU A 326 7.55 -16.28 -19.15
CA GLU A 326 7.12 -15.92 -20.49
C GLU A 326 6.73 -14.44 -20.65
N ILE A 327 6.50 -13.71 -19.56
CA ILE A 327 6.21 -12.28 -19.62
C ILE A 327 7.49 -11.53 -20.02
N GLU A 328 7.46 -10.82 -21.13
CA GLU A 328 8.49 -9.86 -21.51
C GLU A 328 8.07 -8.45 -21.10
N SER A 329 9.05 -7.60 -20.78
CA SER A 329 8.78 -6.19 -20.50
C SER A 329 8.85 -5.44 -21.83
N GLU A 330 7.76 -4.75 -22.18
CA GLU A 330 7.80 -3.73 -23.24
C GLU A 330 8.39 -2.40 -22.71
N PHE A 331 8.66 -2.32 -21.40
CA PHE A 331 9.15 -1.14 -20.70
C PHE A 331 10.68 -1.21 -20.51
N ASP A 332 11.36 -0.08 -20.74
CA ASP A 332 12.77 0.12 -20.38
C ASP A 332 12.90 0.33 -18.86
N LEU A 333 12.86 -0.76 -18.09
CA LEU A 333 12.84 -0.69 -16.62
C LEU A 333 14.04 0.07 -16.02
N PRO A 334 15.29 -0.15 -16.46
CA PRO A 334 16.42 0.66 -15.99
C PRO A 334 16.23 2.14 -16.32
N GLY A 335 15.80 2.48 -17.55
CA GLY A 335 15.50 3.85 -17.93
C GLY A 335 14.39 4.47 -17.07
N LEU A 336 13.33 3.72 -16.76
CA LEU A 336 12.25 4.17 -15.88
C LEU A 336 12.74 4.45 -14.45
N LEU A 337 13.56 3.56 -13.89
CA LEU A 337 14.10 3.73 -12.54
C LEU A 337 15.07 4.91 -12.47
N LEU A 338 15.94 5.09 -13.47
CA LEU A 338 16.90 6.19 -13.54
C LEU A 338 16.26 7.53 -13.92
N SER A 339 15.08 7.54 -14.55
CA SER A 339 14.36 8.77 -14.88
C SER A 339 13.78 9.49 -13.65
N HIS A 340 13.92 8.90 -12.46
CA HIS A 340 13.41 9.41 -11.21
C HIS A 340 14.28 10.57 -10.67
N ASN A 341 13.98 11.80 -11.10
CA ASN A 341 14.83 12.97 -10.89
C ASN A 341 14.18 14.05 -10.01
N CYS A 342 14.09 13.81 -8.70
CA CYS A 342 13.56 14.74 -7.69
C CYS A 342 12.03 14.84 -7.65
N LYS A 343 11.53 15.62 -6.68
CA LYS A 343 10.12 15.94 -6.39
C LYS A 343 9.19 16.26 -7.59
N ALA A 344 9.72 16.71 -8.73
CA ALA A 344 8.92 17.13 -9.89
C ALA A 344 8.07 16.01 -10.53
N TYR A 345 8.49 14.74 -10.39
CA TYR A 345 7.76 13.56 -10.90
C TYR A 345 6.83 12.94 -9.85
N PHE A 346 6.85 13.43 -8.61
CA PHE A 346 6.18 12.81 -7.45
C PHE A 346 4.81 13.37 -7.13
N HIS A 347 4.41 14.50 -7.71
CA HIS A 347 3.01 14.96 -7.65
C HIS A 347 2.05 14.02 -8.40
N HIS A 348 2.56 12.89 -8.93
CA HIS A 348 1.89 11.98 -9.84
C HIS A 348 1.15 12.69 -10.97
N LEU A 349 1.62 13.87 -11.35
CA LEU A 349 1.21 14.56 -12.54
C LEU A 349 2.46 14.76 -13.35
N VAL A 350 2.39 14.45 -14.64
CA VAL A 350 3.47 14.75 -15.56
C VAL A 350 3.73 16.27 -15.49
N PRO A 351 5.00 16.72 -15.47
CA PRO A 351 5.32 18.14 -15.40
C PRO A 351 4.49 18.98 -16.39
N GLY A 352 3.87 20.06 -15.89
CA GLY A 352 3.00 20.93 -16.68
C GLY A 352 1.52 20.56 -16.68
N GLN A 353 1.10 19.47 -16.02
CA GLN A 353 -0.32 19.22 -15.75
C GLN A 353 -0.78 19.92 -14.47
N GLU A 354 -1.87 20.67 -14.56
CA GLU A 354 -2.62 21.15 -13.39
C GLU A 354 -3.77 20.19 -13.12
N LEU A 355 -3.91 19.73 -11.88
CA LEU A 355 -5.07 18.96 -11.45
C LEU A 355 -6.31 19.87 -11.47
N LYS A 356 -7.13 19.79 -12.52
CA LYS A 356 -8.41 20.49 -12.59
C LYS A 356 -9.45 19.70 -11.80
N ILE A 357 -9.75 20.30 -10.67
CA ILE A 357 -10.71 19.87 -9.68
C ILE A 357 -12.10 19.91 -10.30
N ASN A 358 -12.74 18.75 -10.46
CA ASN A 358 -14.16 18.75 -10.74
C ASN A 358 -14.91 18.94 -9.41
N GLU A 359 -15.36 20.17 -9.14
CA GLU A 359 -16.11 20.51 -7.92
C GLU A 359 -17.40 19.66 -7.76
N ALA A 360 -17.92 19.11 -8.87
CA ALA A 360 -19.12 18.29 -8.90
C ALA A 360 -18.97 16.90 -8.25
N ASP A 361 -17.75 16.37 -8.10
CA ASP A 361 -17.49 15.02 -7.58
C ASP A 361 -17.09 14.99 -6.08
N GLY A 362 -17.31 16.09 -5.34
CA GLY A 362 -16.96 16.17 -3.91
C GLY A 362 -15.46 16.32 -3.66
N GLY A 363 -14.79 17.07 -4.54
CA GLY A 363 -13.35 17.26 -4.71
C GLY A 363 -12.39 16.84 -3.59
N ILE A 364 -11.43 15.98 -3.94
CA ILE A 364 -10.18 15.73 -3.19
C ILE A 364 -9.25 16.93 -3.41
N HIS A 365 -9.58 18.11 -2.87
CA HIS A 365 -8.96 19.32 -3.39
C HIS A 365 -8.70 20.43 -2.37
N THR A 366 -7.46 20.41 -1.87
CA THR A 366 -6.75 21.56 -1.28
C THR A 366 -5.23 21.42 -1.36
N TYR A 367 -4.73 20.18 -1.37
CA TYR A 367 -3.31 19.86 -1.36
C TYR A 367 -2.65 20.05 -2.72
N ARG A 368 -2.49 21.31 -3.13
CA ARG A 368 -1.85 21.70 -4.40
C ARG A 368 -0.42 21.21 -4.49
N ASN A 369 0.25 21.07 -3.34
CA ASN A 369 1.67 20.75 -3.24
C ASN A 369 1.89 19.48 -2.39
N ALA A 370 1.35 18.32 -2.76
CA ALA A 370 1.60 17.07 -2.00
C ALA A 370 2.79 16.26 -2.55
N VAL A 371 3.70 15.82 -1.68
CA VAL A 371 4.75 14.84 -2.01
C VAL A 371 4.44 13.53 -1.29
N LEU A 372 4.43 12.40 -2.00
CA LEU A 372 4.04 11.11 -1.42
C LEU A 372 5.22 10.29 -0.91
N GLY A 373 5.12 9.81 0.33
CA GLY A 373 6.10 8.91 0.95
C GLY A 373 6.11 7.52 0.32
N LEU A 374 4.93 7.05 -0.11
CA LEU A 374 4.75 5.76 -0.79
C LEU A 374 5.66 5.60 -2.00
N ALA A 375 5.86 6.66 -2.78
CA ALA A 375 6.71 6.60 -3.96
C ALA A 375 8.19 6.35 -3.63
N TYR A 376 8.67 6.89 -2.50
CA TYR A 376 10.03 6.64 -2.02
C TYR A 376 10.18 5.23 -1.44
N ALA A 377 9.18 4.79 -0.67
CA ALA A 377 9.15 3.44 -0.11
C ALA A 377 9.13 2.37 -1.23
N SER A 378 8.35 2.58 -2.30
CA SER A 378 8.32 1.67 -3.46
C SER A 378 9.64 1.62 -4.25
N TRP A 379 10.49 2.66 -4.14
CA TRP A 379 11.73 2.76 -4.91
C TRP A 379 12.87 1.95 -4.27
N MET A 380 12.96 1.98 -2.93
CA MET A 380 13.93 1.21 -2.15
C MET A 380 13.73 -0.30 -2.32
#